data_AF-A0AAD0T7M1-F1
#
_entry.id   AF-A0AAD0T7M1-F1
#
_cell.length_a   1.000
_cell.length_b   1.000
_cell.length_c   1.000
_cell.angle_alpha   90.00
_cell.angle_beta   90.00
_cell.angle_gamma   90.00
#
_symmetry.space_group_name_H-M   'P 1'
#
loop_
_entity.id
_entity.type
_entity.pdbx_description
1 polymer ?
#
loop_
_entity_poly.entity_id
_entity_poly.type
_entity_poly.pdbx_seq_one_letter_code
_entity_poly.pdbx_strand_id
1 'polypeptide(L)'
;MQFLKFSILFLTINSVIAFTGTECFQSSFDVSVSHKSSPFGLLNKTLTISKKECEVEVAHNEYKYHNRSWVIDICRDPVHIKSTTTSIDVYRKAGECHKTSNDFCDEYKTIRKIIEDDGLIFAEGAKNNLNDPHGRVFCASLVLNAYLKENNIFNRNGNYDSLMIRKPIARIPEDIKKARAEFKAEEETKVETTQDKAAETEVEESSDTSSDGLEIDENAGPGTF
;
A
#
# COMPACT_ATOMS: atom_id res chain seq x y z
N MET A 1 20.70 -67.44 12.27
CA MET A 1 20.74 -66.09 11.68
C MET A 1 19.32 -65.52 11.72
N GLN A 2 19.06 -64.55 12.60
CA GLN A 2 17.78 -63.84 12.66
C GLN A 2 18.02 -62.42 12.15
N PHE A 3 17.46 -62.12 10.97
CA PHE A 3 17.50 -60.77 10.41
C PHE A 3 16.34 -59.96 11.02
N LEU A 4 16.69 -58.94 11.80
CA LEU A 4 15.74 -57.95 12.30
C LEU A 4 15.17 -57.17 11.11
N LYS A 5 13.87 -57.33 10.88
CA LYS A 5 13.08 -56.51 9.94
C LYS A 5 12.91 -55.11 10.52
N PHE A 6 13.90 -54.24 10.32
CA PHE A 6 13.74 -52.81 10.64
C PHE A 6 12.84 -52.17 9.59
N SER A 7 11.61 -51.86 9.99
CA SER A 7 10.73 -50.95 9.24
C SER A 7 11.27 -49.54 9.45
N ILE A 8 11.98 -49.01 8.44
CA ILE A 8 12.44 -47.62 8.42
C ILE A 8 11.21 -46.75 8.16
N LEU A 9 10.62 -46.23 9.23
CA LEU A 9 9.60 -45.20 9.17
C LEU A 9 10.27 -43.89 8.72
N PHE A 10 10.24 -43.59 7.43
CA PHE A 10 10.66 -42.29 6.89
C PHE A 10 9.70 -41.21 7.38
N LEU A 11 10.06 -40.53 8.47
CA LEU A 11 9.37 -39.34 8.94
C LEU A 11 9.75 -38.19 8.00
N THR A 12 8.94 -37.92 6.97
CA THR A 12 9.12 -36.75 6.12
C THR A 12 8.73 -35.50 6.91
N ILE A 13 9.74 -34.78 7.38
CA ILE A 13 9.57 -33.47 8.01
C ILE A 13 9.19 -32.50 6.89
N ASN A 14 7.90 -32.29 6.65
CA ASN A 14 7.42 -31.23 5.77
C ASN A 14 7.70 -29.89 6.45
N SER A 15 8.91 -29.37 6.23
CA SER A 15 9.22 -27.99 6.61
C SER A 15 8.44 -27.10 5.66
N VAL A 16 7.42 -26.41 6.18
CA VAL A 16 6.69 -25.39 5.41
C VAL A 16 7.62 -24.18 5.29
N ILE A 17 8.40 -24.16 4.21
CA ILE A 17 9.27 -23.03 3.88
C ILE A 17 8.37 -21.89 3.40
N ALA A 18 8.60 -20.70 3.94
CA ALA A 18 7.89 -19.49 3.50
C ALA A 18 8.21 -19.20 2.03
N PHE A 19 7.22 -18.80 1.24
CA PHE A 19 7.46 -18.43 -0.16
C PHE A 19 8.39 -17.22 -0.27
N THR A 20 9.16 -17.13 -1.36
CA THR A 20 9.98 -15.94 -1.64
C THR A 20 9.23 -14.92 -2.49
N GLY A 21 9.70 -13.67 -2.53
CA GLY A 21 9.07 -12.66 -3.37
C GLY A 21 9.15 -13.00 -4.87
N THR A 22 10.23 -13.64 -5.32
CA THR A 22 10.34 -14.16 -6.69
C THR A 22 9.34 -15.29 -6.95
N GLU A 23 9.19 -16.22 -6.00
CA GLU A 23 8.19 -17.30 -6.11
C GLU A 23 6.77 -16.75 -6.18
N CYS A 24 6.44 -15.76 -5.34
CA CYS A 24 5.16 -15.06 -5.40
C CYS A 24 4.92 -14.44 -6.79
N PHE A 25 5.91 -13.73 -7.34
CA PHE A 25 5.80 -13.14 -8.68
C PHE A 25 5.61 -14.21 -9.78
N GLN A 26 6.33 -15.33 -9.73
CA GLN A 26 6.26 -16.37 -10.76
C GLN A 26 5.05 -17.30 -10.61
N SER A 27 4.47 -17.38 -9.41
CA SER A 27 3.32 -18.23 -9.14
C SER A 27 2.09 -17.83 -9.95
N SER A 28 1.32 -18.84 -10.33
CA SER A 28 -0.02 -18.70 -10.90
C SER A 28 -1.02 -19.42 -10.01
N PHE A 29 -2.08 -18.72 -9.61
CA PHE A 29 -3.09 -19.26 -8.70
C PHE A 29 -4.42 -18.55 -8.86
N ASP A 30 -5.48 -19.26 -8.47
CA ASP A 30 -6.80 -18.71 -8.24
C ASP A 30 -7.14 -18.86 -6.76
N VAL A 31 -7.71 -17.82 -6.15
CA VAL A 31 -8.20 -17.87 -4.78
C VAL A 31 -9.53 -17.14 -4.68
N SER A 32 -10.47 -17.73 -3.94
CA SER A 32 -11.74 -17.11 -3.62
C SER A 32 -11.96 -17.14 -2.11
N VAL A 33 -12.28 -15.98 -1.54
CA VAL A 33 -12.56 -15.79 -0.12
C VAL A 33 -13.98 -15.28 -0.01
N SER A 34 -14.82 -15.97 0.75
CA SER A 34 -16.21 -15.56 0.97
C SER A 34 -16.53 -15.52 2.45
N HIS A 35 -17.18 -14.44 2.87
CA HIS A 35 -17.61 -14.27 4.26
C HIS A 35 -18.94 -13.52 4.33
N LYS A 36 -19.60 -13.66 5.48
CA LYS A 36 -20.86 -12.96 5.76
C LYS A 36 -20.60 -11.49 6.05
N SER A 37 -21.52 -10.64 5.61
CA SER A 37 -21.47 -9.18 5.79
C SER A 37 -22.77 -8.62 6.39
N SER A 38 -22.67 -7.41 6.92
CA SER A 38 -23.75 -6.67 7.61
C SER A 38 -24.82 -6.18 6.62
N PRO A 39 -26.08 -5.99 7.04
CA PRO A 39 -26.68 -6.28 8.35
C PRO A 39 -27.16 -7.74 8.48
N PHE A 40 -26.96 -8.31 9.68
CA PHE A 40 -27.39 -9.66 10.10
C PHE A 40 -26.68 -10.87 9.45
N GLY A 41 -25.59 -10.69 8.70
CA GLY A 41 -24.88 -11.81 8.09
C GLY A 41 -25.70 -12.54 7.02
N LEU A 42 -26.72 -11.87 6.49
CA LEU A 42 -27.60 -12.36 5.43
C LEU A 42 -26.98 -12.18 4.04
N LEU A 43 -26.03 -11.26 3.92
CA LEU A 43 -25.33 -10.96 2.69
C LEU A 43 -23.97 -11.66 2.72
N ASN A 44 -23.54 -12.19 1.58
CA ASN A 44 -22.19 -12.71 1.40
C ASN A 44 -21.41 -11.75 0.52
N LYS A 45 -20.18 -11.47 0.92
CA LYS A 45 -19.17 -10.86 0.06
C LYS A 45 -18.25 -11.95 -0.43
N THR A 46 -17.83 -11.83 -1.69
CA THR A 46 -16.85 -12.76 -2.27
C THR A 46 -15.78 -11.97 -2.98
N LEU A 47 -14.54 -12.14 -2.53
CA LEU A 47 -13.35 -11.70 -3.22
C LEU A 47 -12.78 -12.88 -4.02
N THR A 48 -12.50 -12.66 -5.29
CA THR A 48 -11.78 -13.59 -6.15
C THR A 48 -10.53 -12.90 -6.68
N ILE A 49 -9.39 -13.57 -6.59
CA ILE A 49 -8.13 -13.12 -7.17
C ILE A 49 -7.60 -14.23 -8.07
N SER A 50 -7.36 -13.90 -9.33
CA SER A 50 -6.63 -14.75 -10.28
C SER A 50 -5.30 -14.09 -10.59
N LYS A 51 -4.21 -14.82 -10.40
CA LYS A 51 -2.87 -14.34 -10.72
C LYS A 51 -2.23 -15.27 -11.74
N LYS A 52 -1.70 -14.70 -12.82
CA LYS A 52 -0.96 -15.38 -13.88
C LYS A 52 0.29 -14.59 -14.19
N GLU A 53 1.37 -14.88 -13.47
CA GLU A 53 2.63 -14.11 -13.55
C GLU A 53 2.39 -12.59 -13.44
N CYS A 54 2.40 -11.89 -14.57
CA CYS A 54 2.23 -10.45 -14.76
C CYS A 54 0.78 -9.94 -14.68
N GLU A 55 -0.22 -10.80 -14.86
CA GLU A 55 -1.61 -10.39 -14.81
C GLU A 55 -2.22 -10.75 -13.47
N VAL A 56 -2.81 -9.76 -12.80
CA VAL A 56 -3.56 -9.94 -11.56
C VAL A 56 -4.98 -9.43 -11.81
N GLU A 57 -5.93 -10.35 -11.79
CA GLU A 57 -7.35 -10.05 -11.82
C GLU A 57 -7.89 -10.07 -10.39
N VAL A 58 -8.63 -9.02 -10.05
CA VAL A 58 -9.33 -8.90 -8.77
C VAL A 58 -10.79 -8.69 -9.07
N ALA A 59 -11.65 -9.56 -8.56
CA ALA A 59 -13.10 -9.43 -8.68
C ALA A 59 -13.71 -9.45 -7.28
N HIS A 60 -14.63 -8.52 -7.04
CA HIS A 60 -15.35 -8.42 -5.78
C HIS A 60 -16.84 -8.40 -6.05
N ASN A 61 -17.54 -9.38 -5.48
CA ASN A 61 -18.99 -9.47 -5.55
C ASN A 61 -19.57 -9.08 -4.19
N GLU A 62 -20.17 -7.90 -4.14
CA GLU A 62 -20.97 -7.44 -3.01
C GLU A 62 -22.43 -7.41 -3.43
N TYR A 63 -23.17 -8.46 -3.04
CA TYR A 63 -24.60 -8.60 -3.37
C TYR A 63 -24.89 -8.55 -4.90
N LYS A 64 -26.15 -8.64 -5.30
CA LYS A 64 -26.54 -8.84 -6.72
C LYS A 64 -26.12 -7.70 -7.67
N TYR A 65 -25.77 -6.51 -7.17
CA TYR A 65 -25.60 -5.30 -7.99
C TYR A 65 -24.31 -4.50 -7.75
N HIS A 66 -23.49 -4.80 -6.73
CA HIS A 66 -22.22 -4.08 -6.49
C HIS A 66 -21.01 -4.97 -6.82
N ASN A 67 -21.08 -5.61 -7.98
CA ASN A 67 -19.94 -6.34 -8.53
C ASN A 67 -18.91 -5.35 -9.05
N ARG A 68 -17.63 -5.62 -8.81
CA ARG A 68 -16.51 -4.87 -9.37
C ARG A 68 -15.46 -5.85 -9.84
N SER A 69 -14.75 -5.51 -10.91
CA SER A 69 -13.62 -6.29 -11.37
C SER A 69 -12.54 -5.40 -11.97
N TRP A 70 -11.30 -5.82 -11.79
CA TRP A 70 -10.12 -5.14 -12.26
C TRP A 70 -9.12 -6.12 -12.83
N VAL A 71 -8.42 -5.71 -13.88
CA VAL A 71 -7.28 -6.41 -14.46
C VAL A 71 -6.08 -5.48 -14.39
N ILE A 72 -5.03 -5.93 -13.71
CA ILE A 72 -3.79 -5.17 -13.50
C ILE A 72 -2.66 -5.96 -14.14
N ASP A 73 -2.00 -5.36 -15.14
CA ASP A 73 -0.79 -5.90 -15.75
C ASP A 73 0.43 -5.24 -15.10
N ILE A 74 1.03 -5.93 -14.13
CA ILE A 74 2.13 -5.40 -13.31
C ILE A 74 3.47 -5.33 -14.07
N CYS A 75 3.52 -5.85 -15.30
CA CYS A 75 4.72 -5.85 -16.14
C CYS A 75 4.68 -4.78 -17.24
N ARG A 76 3.63 -3.94 -17.28
CA ARG A 76 3.48 -2.90 -18.31
C ARG A 76 3.54 -1.48 -17.75
N ASP A 77 4.17 -0.63 -18.56
CA ASP A 77 4.16 0.82 -18.46
C ASP A 77 3.02 1.46 -19.29
N PRO A 78 2.45 2.59 -18.85
CA PRO A 78 2.62 3.21 -17.52
C PRO A 78 1.85 2.45 -16.43
N VAL A 79 2.08 2.76 -15.15
CA VAL A 79 1.28 2.20 -14.03
C VAL A 79 -0.20 2.50 -14.23
N HIS A 80 -1.03 1.47 -14.31
CA HIS A 80 -2.45 1.61 -14.62
C HIS A 80 -3.33 0.53 -13.96
N ILE A 81 -4.63 0.82 -13.89
CA ILE A 81 -5.68 -0.11 -13.47
C ILE A 81 -6.70 -0.17 -14.60
N LYS A 82 -7.07 -1.38 -15.06
CA LYS A 82 -8.20 -1.56 -15.97
C LYS A 82 -9.40 -2.05 -15.17
N SER A 83 -10.45 -1.23 -15.04
CA SER A 83 -11.73 -1.70 -14.52
C SER A 83 -12.49 -2.42 -15.63
N THR A 84 -13.10 -3.55 -15.30
CA THR A 84 -13.86 -4.40 -16.23
C THR A 84 -15.30 -4.62 -15.76
N THR A 85 -15.79 -3.78 -14.85
CA THR A 85 -17.06 -3.96 -14.14
C THR A 85 -18.30 -3.91 -15.05
N THR A 86 -18.34 -2.94 -15.97
CA THR A 86 -19.44 -2.78 -16.96
C THR A 86 -18.88 -2.44 -18.34
N SER A 87 -17.88 -1.56 -18.34
CA SER A 87 -17.08 -1.13 -19.47
C SER A 87 -15.60 -1.38 -19.15
N ILE A 88 -14.76 -1.35 -20.18
CA ILE A 88 -13.31 -1.36 -19.99
C ILE A 88 -12.87 0.09 -19.82
N ASP A 89 -12.59 0.47 -18.58
CA ASP A 89 -12.08 1.80 -18.22
C ASP A 89 -10.63 1.69 -17.76
N VAL A 90 -9.75 2.57 -18.24
CA VAL A 90 -8.31 2.51 -17.95
C VAL A 90 -7.87 3.76 -17.20
N TYR A 91 -7.53 3.58 -15.93
CA TYR A 91 -7.03 4.64 -15.07
C TYR A 91 -5.51 4.59 -15.00
N ARG A 92 -4.85 5.68 -15.36
CA ARG A 92 -3.38 5.79 -15.35
C ARG A 92 -2.92 6.57 -14.12
N LYS A 93 -1.82 6.16 -13.53
CA LYS A 93 -1.24 6.87 -12.39
C LYS A 93 -0.58 8.17 -12.87
N ALA A 94 -1.10 9.30 -12.41
CA ALA A 94 -0.53 10.62 -12.69
C ALA A 94 0.47 11.10 -11.62
N GLY A 95 0.40 10.57 -10.39
CA GLY A 95 1.23 10.98 -9.27
C GLY A 95 1.00 10.13 -8.02
N GLU A 96 1.58 10.53 -6.89
CA GLU A 96 1.40 9.85 -5.62
C GLU A 96 0.02 10.12 -5.01
N CYS A 97 -0.69 9.07 -4.60
CA CYS A 97 -2.06 9.17 -4.06
C CYS A 97 -2.20 9.87 -2.71
N HIS A 98 -1.10 10.23 -2.06
CA HIS A 98 -1.11 11.10 -0.88
C HIS A 98 -1.18 12.59 -1.25
N LYS A 99 -0.78 12.94 -2.47
CA LYS A 99 -0.69 14.33 -2.97
C LYS A 99 -1.81 14.66 -3.94
N THR A 100 -2.41 13.67 -4.58
CA THR A 100 -3.46 13.84 -5.59
C THR A 100 -4.66 12.93 -5.32
N SER A 101 -5.86 13.48 -5.47
CA SER A 101 -7.10 12.71 -5.57
C SER A 101 -7.45 12.60 -7.05
N ASN A 102 -7.43 11.39 -7.59
CA ASN A 102 -7.81 11.09 -8.96
C ASN A 102 -8.38 9.68 -9.04
N ASP A 103 -9.02 9.35 -10.17
CA ASP A 103 -9.70 8.08 -10.36
C ASP A 103 -8.79 6.87 -10.13
N PHE A 104 -7.53 6.94 -10.58
CA PHE A 104 -6.54 5.88 -10.31
C PHE A 104 -6.36 5.65 -8.81
N CYS A 105 -6.23 6.72 -8.03
CA CYS A 105 -6.02 6.64 -6.60
C CYS A 105 -7.24 6.14 -5.84
N ASP A 106 -8.44 6.45 -6.31
CA ASP A 106 -9.68 5.96 -5.71
C ASP A 106 -9.89 4.47 -6.01
N GLU A 107 -9.57 4.04 -7.23
CA GLU A 107 -9.55 2.61 -7.59
C GLU A 107 -8.47 1.84 -6.80
N TYR A 108 -7.25 2.38 -6.69
CA TYR A 108 -6.19 1.77 -5.89
C TYR A 108 -6.59 1.61 -4.42
N LYS A 109 -7.14 2.67 -3.80
CA LYS A 109 -7.62 2.61 -2.41
C LYS A 109 -8.72 1.57 -2.25
N THR A 110 -9.63 1.48 -3.22
CA THR A 110 -10.72 0.51 -3.23
C THR A 110 -10.18 -0.93 -3.31
N ILE A 111 -9.34 -1.24 -4.30
CA ILE A 111 -8.73 -2.56 -4.47
C ILE A 111 -7.98 -2.96 -3.21
N ARG A 112 -7.15 -2.06 -2.68
CA ARG A 112 -6.37 -2.30 -1.46
C ARG A 112 -7.28 -2.63 -0.29
N LYS A 113 -8.32 -1.82 -0.07
CA LYS A 113 -9.26 -2.02 1.03
C LYS A 113 -9.97 -3.37 0.91
N ILE A 114 -10.44 -3.75 -0.28
CA ILE A 114 -11.09 -5.05 -0.50
C ILE A 114 -10.13 -6.21 -0.21
N ILE A 115 -8.89 -6.14 -0.70
CA ILE A 115 -7.90 -7.20 -0.44
C ILE A 115 -7.56 -7.30 1.05
N GLU A 116 -7.43 -6.16 1.75
CA GLU A 116 -7.16 -6.14 3.19
C GLU A 116 -8.37 -6.64 3.99
N ASP A 117 -9.53 -6.02 3.81
CA ASP A 117 -10.72 -6.21 4.64
C ASP A 117 -11.44 -7.53 4.34
N ASP A 118 -11.64 -7.87 3.07
CA ASP A 118 -12.44 -9.04 2.65
C ASP A 118 -11.55 -10.24 2.27
N GLY A 119 -10.24 -10.01 2.06
CA GLY A 119 -9.24 -11.02 1.74
C GLY A 119 -8.38 -11.42 2.94
N LEU A 120 -7.42 -10.59 3.32
CA LEU A 120 -6.39 -10.92 4.31
C LEU A 120 -6.95 -11.22 5.70
N ILE A 121 -8.05 -10.57 6.09
CA ILE A 121 -8.70 -10.83 7.38
C ILE A 121 -9.39 -12.20 7.41
N PHE A 122 -10.01 -12.62 6.30
CA PHE A 122 -10.90 -13.79 6.26
C PHE A 122 -10.29 -15.03 5.59
N ALA A 123 -9.19 -14.89 4.86
CA ALA A 123 -8.54 -16.01 4.19
C ALA A 123 -7.90 -16.98 5.19
N GLU A 124 -8.17 -18.27 5.00
CA GLU A 124 -7.68 -19.34 5.87
C GLU A 124 -6.25 -19.79 5.54
N GLY A 125 -5.61 -20.43 6.52
CA GLY A 125 -4.28 -21.03 6.40
C GLY A 125 -3.13 -20.06 6.68
N ALA A 126 -1.90 -20.49 6.39
CA ALA A 126 -0.71 -19.74 6.72
C ALA A 126 -0.41 -18.63 5.70
N LYS A 127 -0.22 -17.41 6.20
CA LYS A 127 0.13 -16.22 5.40
C LYS A 127 1.35 -16.38 4.50
N ASN A 128 2.33 -17.19 4.88
CA ASN A 128 3.59 -17.34 4.15
C ASN A 128 3.62 -18.59 3.26
N ASN A 129 2.48 -19.23 3.02
CA ASN A 129 2.39 -20.48 2.24
C ASN A 129 1.47 -20.28 1.03
N LEU A 130 1.98 -20.37 -0.19
CA LEU A 130 1.19 -20.19 -1.42
C LEU A 130 0.16 -21.31 -1.66
N ASN A 131 0.26 -22.43 -0.95
CA ASN A 131 -0.77 -23.47 -1.01
C ASN A 131 -2.04 -23.04 -0.26
N ASP A 132 -1.90 -22.17 0.74
CA ASP A 132 -3.00 -21.70 1.55
C ASP A 132 -3.70 -20.48 0.90
N PRO A 133 -5.03 -20.34 1.04
CA PRO A 133 -5.74 -19.15 0.58
C PRO A 133 -5.14 -17.84 1.10
N HIS A 134 -4.78 -17.79 2.39
CA HIS A 134 -4.18 -16.59 2.98
C HIS A 134 -2.87 -16.22 2.30
N GLY A 135 -1.98 -17.19 2.03
CA GLY A 135 -0.70 -16.89 1.37
C GLY A 135 -0.87 -16.42 -0.07
N ARG A 136 -1.87 -16.93 -0.81
CA ARG A 136 -2.21 -16.44 -2.14
C ARG A 136 -2.70 -14.99 -2.14
N VAL A 137 -3.63 -14.66 -1.24
CA VAL A 137 -4.12 -13.28 -1.08
C VAL A 137 -2.98 -12.36 -0.64
N PHE A 138 -2.13 -12.81 0.29
CA PHE A 138 -0.97 -12.04 0.73
C PHE A 138 0.03 -11.79 -0.39
N CYS A 139 0.36 -12.81 -1.18
CA CYS A 139 1.21 -12.66 -2.35
C CYS A 139 0.63 -11.62 -3.34
N ALA A 140 -0.66 -11.73 -3.68
CA ALA A 140 -1.32 -10.76 -4.56
C ALA A 140 -1.23 -9.33 -3.99
N SER A 141 -1.45 -9.16 -2.68
CA SER A 141 -1.34 -7.86 -2.01
C SER A 141 0.07 -7.24 -2.11
N LEU A 142 1.13 -8.06 -2.08
CA LEU A 142 2.51 -7.59 -2.19
C LEU A 142 2.81 -7.07 -3.59
N VAL A 143 2.51 -7.86 -4.62
CA VAL A 143 2.81 -7.48 -6.02
C VAL A 143 1.98 -6.28 -6.45
N LEU A 144 0.70 -6.21 -6.06
CA LEU A 144 -0.16 -5.08 -6.37
C LEU A 144 0.30 -3.80 -5.65
N ASN A 145 0.72 -3.88 -4.39
CA ASN A 145 1.24 -2.70 -3.69
C ASN A 145 2.56 -2.23 -4.31
N ALA A 146 3.49 -3.13 -4.62
CA ALA A 146 4.73 -2.77 -5.28
C ALA A 146 4.47 -2.03 -6.62
N TYR A 147 3.55 -2.52 -7.43
CA TYR A 147 3.19 -1.89 -8.70
C TYR A 147 2.40 -0.58 -8.53
N LEU A 148 1.24 -0.64 -7.88
CA LEU A 148 0.28 0.48 -7.83
C LEU A 148 0.74 1.59 -6.89
N LYS A 149 1.40 1.26 -5.78
CA LYS A 149 1.88 2.24 -4.80
C LYS A 149 3.30 2.70 -5.10
N GLU A 150 4.23 1.75 -5.26
CA GLU A 150 5.67 2.03 -5.31
C GLU A 150 6.21 2.28 -6.73
N ASN A 151 5.38 2.14 -7.77
CA ASN A 151 5.78 2.25 -9.17
C ASN A 151 6.82 1.20 -9.60
N ASN A 152 6.83 0.03 -8.96
CA ASN A 152 7.73 -1.05 -9.32
C ASN A 152 7.15 -1.86 -10.48
N ILE A 153 7.88 -1.93 -11.59
CA ILE A 153 7.45 -2.62 -12.81
C ILE A 153 8.21 -3.92 -12.93
N PHE A 154 7.44 -4.99 -13.07
CA PHE A 154 7.98 -6.33 -13.03
C PHE A 154 8.46 -6.78 -14.42
N ASN A 155 9.59 -7.45 -14.43
CA ASN A 155 10.12 -8.24 -15.53
C ASN A 155 10.12 -9.74 -15.17
N ARG A 156 9.79 -10.59 -16.14
CA ARG A 156 9.77 -12.06 -15.98
C ARG A 156 11.06 -12.66 -15.41
N ASN A 157 12.21 -12.06 -15.71
CA ASN A 157 13.52 -12.56 -15.29
C ASN A 157 14.07 -11.84 -14.05
N GLY A 158 13.26 -11.02 -13.36
CA GLY A 158 13.70 -10.28 -12.18
C GLY A 158 13.71 -11.14 -10.91
N ASN A 159 14.57 -10.75 -9.96
CA ASN A 159 14.50 -11.23 -8.58
C ASN A 159 13.71 -10.23 -7.74
N TYR A 160 12.68 -10.72 -7.04
CA TYR A 160 11.77 -9.91 -6.23
C TYR A 160 11.76 -10.31 -4.77
N ASP A 161 12.79 -11.02 -4.29
CA ASP A 161 12.82 -11.51 -2.90
C ASP A 161 12.77 -10.38 -1.88
N SER A 162 13.20 -9.17 -2.28
CA SER A 162 13.06 -7.94 -1.49
C SER A 162 11.62 -7.58 -1.13
N LEU A 163 10.61 -8.05 -1.88
CA LEU A 163 9.19 -7.87 -1.54
C LEU A 163 8.81 -8.52 -0.21
N MET A 164 9.50 -9.61 0.16
CA MET A 164 9.27 -10.34 1.41
C MET A 164 10.14 -9.82 2.55
N ILE A 165 11.16 -9.01 2.27
CA ILE A 165 12.02 -8.42 3.29
C ILE A 165 11.27 -7.25 3.94
N ARG A 166 10.78 -7.45 5.16
CA ARG A 166 10.36 -6.32 5.99
C ARG A 166 11.58 -5.43 6.18
N LYS A 167 11.51 -4.18 5.72
CA LYS A 167 12.42 -3.14 6.20
C LYS A 167 12.33 -3.19 7.73
N PRO A 168 13.45 -3.38 8.46
CA PRO A 168 13.40 -3.34 9.90
C PRO A 168 12.77 -2.00 10.27
N ILE A 169 11.67 -2.03 11.03
CA ILE A 169 11.14 -0.82 11.65
C ILE A 169 12.22 -0.43 12.65
N ALA A 170 13.09 0.50 12.25
CA ALA A 170 14.03 1.10 13.18
C ALA A 170 13.19 1.62 14.34
N ARG A 171 13.31 1.00 15.52
CA ARG A 171 12.72 1.55 16.73
C ARG A 171 13.42 2.88 16.93
N ILE A 172 12.70 3.97 16.71
CA ILE A 172 13.18 5.30 17.07
C ILE A 172 13.41 5.23 18.58
N PRO A 173 14.65 5.37 19.07
CA PRO A 173 14.92 5.29 20.49
C PRO A 173 14.17 6.43 21.21
N GLU A 174 13.74 6.17 22.45
CA GLU A 174 12.81 7.03 23.18
C GLU A 174 13.37 8.44 23.44
N ASP A 175 14.68 8.57 23.49
CA ASP A 175 15.41 9.85 23.53
C ASP A 175 15.15 10.70 22.29
N ILE A 176 15.16 10.13 21.09
CA ILE A 176 14.84 10.86 19.84
C ILE A 176 13.35 11.22 19.78
N LYS A 177 12.46 10.35 20.29
CA LYS A 177 11.03 10.71 20.39
C LYS A 177 10.80 11.86 21.36
N LYS A 178 11.48 11.85 22.50
CA LYS A 178 11.39 12.89 23.51
C LYS A 178 11.98 14.21 23.01
N ALA A 179 13.16 14.17 22.39
CA ALA A 179 13.79 15.35 21.80
C ALA A 179 12.91 15.98 20.71
N ARG A 180 12.22 15.17 19.89
CA ARG A 180 11.26 15.67 18.90
C ARG A 180 10.02 16.31 19.54
N ALA A 181 9.54 15.76 20.65
CA ALA A 181 8.40 16.32 21.37
C ALA A 181 8.77 17.64 22.08
N GLU A 182 9.97 17.70 22.69
CA GLU A 182 10.51 18.91 23.31
C GLU A 182 10.74 20.02 22.28
N PHE A 183 11.31 19.70 21.10
CA PHE A 183 11.48 20.66 20.01
C PHE A 183 10.15 21.21 19.49
N LYS A 184 9.13 20.35 19.33
CA LYS A 184 7.79 20.77 18.89
C LYS A 184 7.09 21.67 19.93
N ALA A 185 7.26 21.37 21.21
CA ALA A 185 6.72 22.21 22.28
C ALA A 185 7.41 23.58 22.37
N GLU A 186 8.73 23.64 22.13
CA GLU A 186 9.47 24.91 22.11
C GLU A 186 9.09 25.80 20.91
N GLU A 187 8.81 25.18 19.75
CA GLU A 187 8.32 25.87 18.56
C GLU A 187 6.92 26.46 18.80
N GLU A 188 6.01 25.68 19.39
CA GLU A 188 4.66 26.15 19.76
C GLU A 188 4.73 27.29 20.81
N THR A 189 5.63 27.20 21.79
CA THR A 189 5.83 28.25 22.81
C THR A 189 6.42 29.54 22.20
N LYS A 190 7.33 29.44 21.23
CA LYS A 190 7.89 30.60 20.53
C LYS A 190 6.87 31.30 19.62
N VAL A 191 5.97 30.55 18.99
CA VAL A 191 4.88 31.11 18.18
C VAL A 191 3.88 31.86 19.06
N GLU A 192 3.54 31.33 20.23
CA GLU A 192 2.63 31.98 21.20
C GLU A 192 3.25 33.26 21.79
N THR A 193 4.53 33.22 22.17
CA THR A 193 5.24 34.39 22.74
C THR A 193 5.42 35.54 21.72
N THR A 194 5.39 35.24 20.41
CA THR A 194 5.51 36.26 19.35
C THR A 194 4.16 36.92 19.05
N GLN A 195 3.03 36.25 19.31
CA GLN A 195 1.69 36.83 19.16
C GLN A 195 1.31 37.74 20.34
N ASP A 196 1.78 37.46 21.55
CA ASP A 196 1.45 38.27 22.74
C ASP A 196 2.25 39.59 22.88
N LYS A 197 3.33 39.78 22.10
CA LYS A 197 4.10 41.04 22.08
C LYS A 197 3.64 42.05 21.04
N ALA A 198 2.64 41.73 20.21
CA ALA A 198 2.10 42.64 19.20
C ALA A 198 0.85 43.41 19.67
N ALA A 199 0.39 43.20 20.91
CA ALA A 199 -0.85 43.77 21.42
C ALA A 199 -0.63 44.70 22.62
N GLU A 200 0.23 45.71 22.50
CA GLU A 200 0.21 46.89 23.37
C GLU A 200 1.03 48.03 22.72
N THR A 201 0.36 48.83 21.88
CA THR A 201 0.45 50.30 21.75
C THR A 201 -0.34 50.72 20.51
N GLU A 202 -1.51 51.35 20.70
CA GLU A 202 -2.22 52.12 19.66
C GLU A 202 -1.94 53.62 19.82
N VAL A 203 -2.12 54.36 18.70
CA VAL A 203 -2.26 55.84 18.52
C VAL A 203 -0.91 56.58 18.31
N GLU A 204 -0.58 57.33 17.25
CA GLU A 204 -1.29 57.99 16.12
C GLU A 204 -0.30 58.41 14.99
N GLU A 205 -0.81 58.44 13.75
CA GLU A 205 -0.63 59.43 12.65
C GLU A 205 0.76 59.88 12.06
N SER A 206 0.90 59.55 10.75
CA SER A 206 1.43 60.34 9.60
C SER A 206 2.93 60.43 9.22
N SER A 207 3.08 60.44 7.88
CA SER A 207 4.11 61.05 7.03
C SER A 207 5.40 60.27 6.68
N ASP A 208 5.40 59.82 5.42
CA ASP A 208 6.41 59.93 4.37
C ASP A 208 7.93 59.72 4.62
N THR A 209 8.48 59.05 3.59
CA THR A 209 9.84 59.07 3.03
C THR A 209 10.97 58.17 3.59
N SER A 210 11.37 57.24 2.71
CA SER A 210 12.75 57.00 2.21
C SER A 210 13.79 56.38 3.16
N SER A 211 14.15 55.10 2.91
CA SER A 211 15.35 54.69 2.14
C SER A 211 15.84 53.30 2.53
N ASP A 212 16.19 52.52 1.49
CA ASP A 212 17.22 51.47 1.43
C ASP A 212 17.12 50.22 2.31
N GLY A 213 16.92 49.07 1.65
CA GLY A 213 17.16 47.76 2.24
C GLY A 213 16.62 46.56 1.45
N LEU A 214 17.02 46.44 0.17
CA LEU A 214 17.02 45.23 -0.68
C LEU A 214 16.20 44.01 -0.20
N GLU A 215 14.96 43.87 -0.69
CA GLU A 215 14.15 42.65 -0.55
C GLU A 215 14.49 41.64 -1.68
N ILE A 216 14.75 40.39 -1.29
CA ILE A 216 14.92 39.26 -2.21
C ILE A 216 13.55 38.64 -2.41
N ASP A 217 13.02 38.70 -3.64
CA ASP A 217 11.72 38.13 -4.01
C ASP A 217 11.81 36.61 -4.18
N GLU A 218 11.19 35.88 -3.26
CA GLU A 218 11.08 34.42 -3.27
C GLU A 218 10.05 33.88 -4.29
N ASN A 219 9.38 34.75 -5.06
CA ASN A 219 8.49 34.37 -6.16
C ASN A 219 9.17 34.30 -7.54
N ALA A 220 10.51 34.30 -7.61
CA ALA A 220 11.23 34.01 -8.84
C ALA A 220 11.09 32.52 -9.22
N GLY A 221 10.06 32.20 -10.01
CA GLY A 221 9.82 30.87 -10.56
C GLY A 221 10.93 30.42 -11.52
N PRO A 222 11.16 29.10 -11.68
CA PRO A 222 12.23 28.59 -12.53
C PRO A 222 11.90 28.83 -14.02
N GLY A 223 12.72 29.66 -14.66
CA GLY A 223 12.72 29.87 -16.10
C GLY A 223 13.02 28.58 -16.87
N THR A 224 12.43 28.50 -18.07
CA THR A 224 12.52 27.39 -19.00
C THR A 224 13.89 27.24 -19.66
N PHE A 225 14.35 26.00 -19.78
CA PHE A 225 15.14 25.48 -20.90
C PHE A 225 14.61 24.10 -21.29
#